data_AF-A0A0C2VE80-F1
#
_entry.id   AF-A0A0C2VE80-F1
#
_cell.length_a   1.000
_cell.length_b   1.000
_cell.length_c   1.000
_cell.angle_alpha   90.00
_cell.angle_beta   90.00
_cell.angle_gamma   90.00
#
_symmetry.space_group_name_H-M   'P 1'
#
loop_
_entity.id
_entity.type
_entity.pdbx_description
1 polymer ?
#
loop_
_entity_poly.entity_id
_entity_poly.type
_entity_poly.pdbx_seq_one_letter_code
_entity_poly.pdbx_strand_id
1 'polypeptide(L)'
;MTNQSRVIVKIKDRFKVDNNDLFIDAHMKDTIVEYLKSVNGLDSFKNFIETLEGLRNNLAHGNTSFTLKDVKKIYKINLKKFKKFVIDEDILQGTKLFDKKSTVDRLNDKWQ
;
A
#
# COMPACT_ATOMS: atom_id res chain seq x y z
N MET A 1 30.66 9.80 -14.97
CA MET A 1 29.81 8.69 -15.45
C MET A 1 28.98 8.19 -14.31
N THR A 2 27.68 8.50 -14.30
CA THR A 2 26.73 8.01 -13.30
C THR A 2 26.41 6.56 -13.61
N ASN A 3 26.87 5.62 -12.78
CA ASN A 3 26.55 4.20 -12.95
C ASN A 3 25.04 3.99 -12.79
N GLN A 4 24.32 3.90 -13.91
CA GLN A 4 22.90 3.54 -13.89
C GLN A 4 22.74 2.06 -13.50
N SER A 5 21.76 1.78 -12.65
CA SER A 5 21.44 0.41 -12.23
C SER A 5 21.11 -0.45 -13.46
N ARG A 6 21.77 -1.61 -13.58
CA ARG A 6 21.52 -2.59 -14.67
C ARG A 6 20.06 -3.02 -14.77
N VAL A 7 19.31 -2.94 -13.67
CA VAL A 7 17.88 -3.26 -13.64
C VAL A 7 17.07 -2.21 -14.39
N ILE A 8 17.38 -0.93 -14.20
CA ILE A 8 16.69 0.19 -14.87
C ILE A 8 16.91 0.11 -16.38
N VAL A 9 18.15 -0.15 -16.82
CA VAL A 9 18.47 -0.30 -18.25
C VAL A 9 17.63 -1.41 -18.89
N LYS A 10 17.51 -2.58 -18.24
CA LYS A 10 16.69 -3.71 -18.74
C LYS A 10 15.21 -3.38 -18.82
N ILE A 11 14.67 -2.60 -17.88
CA ILE A 11 13.26 -2.20 -17.89
C ILE A 11 13.01 -1.22 -19.04
N LYS A 12 13.88 -0.22 -19.21
CA LYS A 12 13.80 0.74 -20.32
C LYS A 12 13.79 0.04 -21.68
N ASP A 13 14.73 -0.89 -21.89
CA ASP A 13 14.80 -1.68 -23.13
C ASP A 13 13.56 -2.54 -23.34
N ARG A 14 13.11 -3.27 -22.29
CA ARG A 14 11.99 -4.21 -22.40
C ARG A 14 10.68 -3.50 -22.71
N PHE A 15 10.44 -2.33 -22.13
CA PHE A 15 9.19 -1.59 -22.31
C PHE A 15 9.30 -0.45 -23.34
N LYS A 16 10.47 -0.28 -23.96
CA LYS A 16 10.78 0.85 -24.88
C LYS A 16 10.48 2.21 -24.27
N VAL A 17 10.86 2.35 -22.99
CA VAL A 17 10.63 3.55 -22.21
C VAL A 17 11.94 4.27 -22.01
N ASP A 18 12.15 5.37 -22.73
CA ASP A 18 13.28 6.27 -22.47
C ASP A 18 12.97 7.35 -21.45
N ASN A 19 11.69 7.59 -21.16
CA ASN A 19 11.28 8.66 -20.28
C ASN A 19 11.67 8.38 -18.82
N ASN A 20 12.49 9.26 -18.24
CA ASN A 20 12.88 9.19 -16.83
C ASN A 20 11.67 9.44 -15.90
N ASP A 21 10.62 10.10 -16.38
CA ASP A 21 9.38 10.35 -15.61
C ASP A 21 8.62 9.07 -15.24
N LEU A 22 8.93 7.95 -15.90
CA LEU A 22 8.35 6.64 -15.58
C LEU A 22 9.05 5.94 -14.41
N PHE A 23 10.09 6.56 -13.86
CA PHE A 23 10.83 6.05 -12.70
C PHE A 23 10.72 7.03 -11.55
N ILE A 24 10.62 6.49 -10.33
CA ILE A 24 10.63 7.30 -9.11
C ILE A 24 12.01 7.93 -8.97
N ASP A 25 12.11 9.23 -9.22
CA ASP A 25 13.31 10.00 -8.95
C ASP A 25 13.46 10.33 -7.45
N ALA A 26 14.57 10.97 -7.07
CA ALA A 26 14.85 11.29 -5.67
C ALA A 26 13.79 12.24 -5.06
N HIS A 27 13.32 13.23 -5.84
CA HIS A 27 12.34 14.20 -5.37
C HIS A 27 10.95 13.57 -5.17
N MET A 28 10.53 12.73 -6.12
CA MET A 28 9.30 11.97 -6.05
C MET A 28 9.33 10.96 -4.89
N LYS A 29 10.47 10.31 -4.66
CA LYS A 29 10.68 9.46 -3.48
C LYS A 29 10.50 10.25 -2.19
N ASP A 30 11.12 11.41 -2.07
CA ASP A 30 11.04 12.23 -0.86
C ASP A 30 9.61 12.71 -0.61
N THR A 31 8.90 13.12 -1.67
CA THR A 31 7.47 13.47 -1.63
C THR A 31 6.61 12.31 -1.12
N ILE A 32 6.85 11.09 -1.62
CA ILE A 32 6.17 9.88 -1.13
C ILE A 32 6.45 9.64 0.34
N VAL A 33 7.72 9.73 0.76
CA VAL A 33 8.11 9.51 2.16
C VAL A 33 7.48 10.54 3.09
N GLU A 34 7.48 11.83 2.70
CA GLU A 34 6.84 12.89 3.49
C GLU A 34 5.32 12.71 3.60
N TYR A 35 4.67 12.32 2.50
CA TYR A 35 3.25 12.00 2.51
C TYR A 35 2.96 10.85 3.48
N LEU A 36 3.69 9.74 3.37
CA LEU A 36 3.50 8.57 4.23
C LEU A 36 3.75 8.88 5.71
N LYS A 37 4.73 9.73 6.04
CA LYS A 37 4.96 10.21 7.41
C LYS A 37 3.78 11.01 7.97
N SER A 38 2.96 11.63 7.12
CA SER A 38 1.76 12.36 7.55
C SER A 38 0.56 11.45 7.84
N VAL A 39 0.63 10.17 7.44
CA VAL A 39 -0.44 9.21 7.63
C VAL A 39 -0.41 8.67 9.05
N ASN A 40 -1.35 9.15 9.88
CA ASN A 40 -1.46 8.67 11.25
C ASN A 40 -1.87 7.20 11.30
N GLY A 41 -1.20 6.40 12.14
CA GLY A 41 -1.51 4.97 12.28
C GLY A 41 -1.10 4.09 11.10
N LEU A 42 -0.33 4.60 10.12
CA LEU A 42 0.11 3.85 8.93
C LEU A 42 0.78 2.52 9.26
N ASP A 43 1.70 2.49 10.23
CA ASP A 43 2.38 1.25 10.63
C ASP A 43 1.41 0.22 11.21
N SER A 44 0.41 0.67 11.98
CA SER A 44 -0.63 -0.21 12.52
C SER A 44 -1.54 -0.75 11.43
N PHE A 45 -1.86 0.08 10.42
CA PHE A 45 -2.62 -0.34 9.25
C PHE A 45 -1.83 -1.34 8.40
N LYS A 46 -0.54 -1.09 8.17
CA LYS A 46 0.37 -2.02 7.48
C LYS A 46 0.41 -3.38 8.16
N ASN A 47 0.62 -3.41 9.47
CA ASN A 47 0.61 -4.65 10.26
C ASN A 47 -0.72 -5.41 10.15
N PHE A 48 -1.84 -4.67 10.07
CA PHE A 48 -3.15 -5.25 9.83
C PHE A 48 -3.26 -5.93 8.46
N ILE A 49 -2.80 -5.28 7.39
CA ILE A 49 -2.78 -5.85 6.03
C ILE A 49 -1.89 -7.09 5.97
N GLU A 50 -0.69 -7.05 6.54
CA GLU A 50 0.24 -8.19 6.59
C GLU A 50 -0.37 -9.38 7.35
N THR A 51 -1.07 -9.12 8.46
CA THR A 51 -1.80 -10.16 9.21
C THR A 51 -2.90 -10.81 8.35
N LEU A 52 -3.63 -10.00 7.58
CA LEU A 52 -4.67 -10.49 6.67
C LEU A 52 -4.09 -11.34 5.53
N GLU A 53 -2.96 -10.92 4.96
CA GLU A 53 -2.26 -11.69 3.94
C GLU A 53 -1.75 -13.02 4.48
N GLY A 54 -1.17 -13.03 5.69
CA GLY A 54 -0.76 -14.25 6.37
C GLY A 54 -1.92 -15.22 6.57
N LEU A 55 -3.09 -14.70 6.99
CA LEU A 55 -4.31 -15.50 7.10
C LEU A 55 -4.76 -16.05 5.75
N ARG A 56 -4.80 -15.22 4.69
CA ARG A 56 -5.13 -15.66 3.32
C ARG A 56 -4.24 -16.81 2.89
N ASN A 57 -2.91 -16.66 3.05
CA ASN A 57 -1.94 -17.67 2.63
C ASN A 57 -2.14 -18.98 3.38
N ASN A 58 -2.34 -18.92 4.71
CA ASN A 58 -2.60 -20.11 5.51
C ASN A 58 -3.87 -20.84 5.09
N LEU A 59 -4.94 -20.09 4.75
CA LEU A 59 -6.20 -20.66 4.27
C LEU A 59 -6.08 -21.23 2.85
N ALA A 60 -5.39 -20.53 1.95
CA ALA A 60 -5.24 -20.94 0.55
C ALA A 60 -4.35 -22.18 0.39
N HIS A 61 -3.30 -22.30 1.21
CA HIS A 61 -2.37 -23.42 1.14
C HIS A 61 -2.72 -24.58 2.08
N GLY A 62 -3.83 -24.48 2.84
CA GLY A 62 -4.25 -25.56 3.73
C GLY A 62 -3.22 -25.91 4.80
N ASN A 63 -2.45 -24.93 5.29
CA ASN A 63 -1.54 -25.13 6.41
C ASN A 63 -2.36 -25.21 7.71
N THR A 64 -2.93 -26.39 7.99
CA THR A 64 -4.04 -26.61 8.92
C THR A 64 -3.62 -26.85 10.38
N SER A 65 -2.81 -25.96 10.97
CA SER A 65 -2.73 -25.89 12.44
C SER A 65 -3.87 -25.06 13.04
N PHE A 66 -4.60 -24.30 12.22
CA PHE A 66 -5.75 -23.50 12.66
C PHE A 66 -7.04 -24.31 12.68
N THR A 67 -7.75 -24.28 13.80
CA THR A 67 -9.13 -24.78 13.84
C THR A 67 -10.08 -23.76 13.18
N LEU A 68 -11.25 -24.23 12.71
CA LEU A 68 -12.29 -23.34 12.19
C LEU A 68 -12.71 -22.25 13.20
N LYS A 69 -12.66 -22.56 14.51
CA LYS A 69 -12.97 -21.63 15.59
C LYS A 69 -11.94 -20.50 15.65
N ASP A 70 -10.66 -20.82 15.47
CA ASP A 70 -9.58 -19.84 15.46
C ASP A 70 -9.68 -18.92 14.24
N VAL A 71 -9.96 -19.47 13.07
CA VAL A 71 -10.20 -18.70 11.85
C VAL A 71 -11.34 -17.70 12.04
N LYS A 72 -12.49 -18.14 12.58
CA LYS A 72 -13.64 -17.25 12.86
C LYS A 72 -13.28 -16.13 13.83
N LYS A 73 -12.48 -16.42 14.87
CA LYS A 73 -12.03 -15.41 15.85
C LYS A 73 -11.14 -14.37 15.18
N ILE A 74 -10.17 -14.81 14.37
CA ILE A 74 -9.25 -13.93 13.64
C ILE A 74 -10.04 -13.04 12.66
N TYR A 75 -10.98 -13.61 11.91
CA TYR A 75 -11.86 -12.85 11.02
C TYR A 75 -12.63 -11.75 11.75
N LYS A 76 -13.23 -12.04 12.91
CA LYS A 76 -13.94 -11.03 13.71
C LYS A 76 -13.01 -9.89 14.15
N ILE A 77 -11.79 -10.21 14.55
CA ILE A 77 -10.79 -9.19 14.94
C ILE A 77 -10.43 -8.32 13.73
N ASN A 78 -10.17 -8.95 12.58
CA ASN A 78 -9.80 -8.25 11.36
C ASN A 78 -10.94 -7.39 10.80
N LEU A 79 -12.20 -7.84 10.89
CA LEU A 79 -13.36 -7.03 10.52
C LEU A 79 -13.48 -5.77 11.38
N LYS A 80 -13.22 -5.87 12.70
CA LYS A 80 -13.19 -4.69 13.58
C LYS A 80 -12.05 -3.73 13.20
N LYS A 81 -10.86 -4.25 12.90
CA LYS A 81 -9.72 -3.44 12.44
C LYS A 81 -10.02 -2.77 11.10
N PHE A 82 -10.64 -3.49 10.16
CA PHE A 82 -11.08 -2.93 8.89
C PHE A 82 -12.05 -1.77 9.10
N LYS A 83 -13.12 -1.99 9.88
CA LYS A 83 -14.09 -0.93 10.19
C LYS A 83 -13.40 0.29 10.80
N LYS A 84 -12.51 0.07 11.78
CA LYS A 84 -11.74 1.13 12.41
C LYS A 84 -10.94 1.92 11.36
N PHE A 85 -10.02 1.28 10.64
CA PHE A 85 -9.08 1.98 9.78
C PHE A 85 -9.68 2.51 8.48
N VAL A 86 -10.74 1.89 7.95
CA VAL A 86 -11.26 2.23 6.62
C VAL A 86 -12.54 3.05 6.69
N ILE A 87 -13.37 2.81 7.71
CA ILE A 87 -14.69 3.47 7.81
C ILE A 87 -14.68 4.54 8.88
N ASP A 88 -14.28 4.19 10.11
CA ASP A 88 -14.42 5.07 11.26
C ASP A 88 -13.34 6.16 11.28
N GLU A 89 -12.08 5.77 11.08
CA GLU A 89 -10.93 6.68 11.10
C GLU A 89 -10.54 7.19 9.72
N ASP A 90 -10.90 6.47 8.65
CA ASP A 90 -10.36 6.62 7.28
C ASP A 90 -8.86 6.88 7.30
N ILE A 91 -8.05 5.85 7.05
CA ILE A 91 -6.59 5.92 7.17
C ILE A 91 -5.96 7.06 6.35
N LEU A 92 -6.66 7.62 5.35
CA LEU A 92 -6.18 8.75 4.55
C LEU A 92 -6.75 10.11 5.00
N GLN A 93 -7.62 10.13 6.00
CA GLN A 93 -8.19 11.34 6.58
C GLN A 93 -7.11 12.15 7.30
N GLY A 94 -7.10 13.47 7.06
CA GLY A 94 -6.11 14.37 7.66
C GLY A 94 -4.69 14.24 7.10
N THR A 95 -4.48 13.40 6.09
CA THR A 95 -3.19 13.31 5.38
C THR A 95 -2.93 14.56 4.57
N LYS A 96 -1.66 14.95 4.42
CA LYS A 96 -1.28 16.05 3.53
C LYS A 96 -1.71 15.73 2.09
N LEU A 97 -1.98 16.74 1.28
CA LEU A 97 -2.26 16.54 -0.15
C LEU A 97 -1.05 15.86 -0.81
N PHE A 98 -1.25 14.68 -1.41
CA PHE A 98 -0.24 14.08 -2.26
C PHE A 98 -0.27 14.83 -3.60
N ASP A 99 0.78 15.59 -3.88
CA ASP A 99 0.92 16.38 -5.11
C ASP A 99 -0.22 17.42 -5.31
N LYS A 100 -0.59 18.14 -4.25
CA LYS A 100 -1.64 19.19 -4.26
C LYS A 100 -3.05 18.72 -4.67
N LYS A 101 -3.28 17.43 -4.92
CA LYS A 101 -4.60 16.85 -5.21
C LYS A 101 -5.26 16.34 -3.92
N SER A 102 -6.56 16.60 -3.75
CA SER A 102 -7.29 16.08 -2.60
C SER A 102 -7.54 14.57 -2.71
N THR A 103 -7.84 13.92 -1.59
CA THR A 103 -8.22 12.50 -1.59
C THR A 103 -9.43 12.23 -2.49
N VAL A 104 -10.38 13.17 -2.54
CA VAL A 104 -11.56 13.11 -3.41
C VAL A 104 -11.16 13.20 -4.88
N ASP A 105 -10.26 14.11 -5.24
CA ASP A 105 -9.82 14.30 -6.63
C ASP A 105 -9.11 13.04 -7.18
N ARG A 106 -8.32 12.37 -6.34
CA ARG A 106 -7.64 11.11 -6.73
C ARG A 106 -8.60 9.95 -7.01
N LEU A 107 -9.74 9.90 -6.31
CA LEU A 107 -10.73 8.83 -6.50
C LEU A 107 -11.50 9.02 -7.81
N ASN A 108 -11.71 10.27 -8.22
CA ASN A 108 -12.39 10.61 -9.47
C ASN A 108 -11.50 10.41 -10.70
N ASP A 109 -10.19 10.68 -10.61
CA ASP A 109 -9.23 10.48 -11.70
C ASP A 109 -9.02 8.99 -12.07
N LYS A 110 -9.43 8.04 -11.21
CA LYS A 110 -9.19 6.60 -11.42
C LYS A 110 -10.22 5.91 -12.32
N TRP A 111 -11.30 6.59 -12.68
CA TRP A 111 -12.42 6.05 -13.48
C TRP A 111 -12.65 6.80 -14.80
N GLN A 112 -11.70 7.62 -15.22
CA GLN A 112 -11.64 8.22 -16.57
C GLN A 112 -10.53 7.57 -17.39
#